data_AF-A0AAW5Z7I1-F1
#
_entry.id   AF-A0AAW5Z7I1-F1
#
_cell.length_a   1.000
_cell.length_b   1.000
_cell.length_c   1.000
_cell.angle_alpha   90.00
_cell.angle_beta   90.00
_cell.angle_gamma   90.00
#
_symmetry.space_group_name_H-M   'P 1'
#
loop_
_entity.id
_entity.type
_entity.pdbx_description
1 polymer ?
#
loop_
_entity_poly.entity_id
_entity_poly.type
_entity_poly.pdbx_seq_one_letter_code
_entity_poly.pdbx_strand_id
1 'polypeptide(L)'
;DPQEGPLTDNELTAFNEGAVRAYEKSLITIAELAIALGTSHTGRRPIQISLLRVVDVLCGKNGKGEPFYVLNVPRAKQRSSSFRINFKPFAISLELWAILSAQARNAIAQVENRLGFELQEDDRQQIPLFPDLDVLDAVQSPYEFRQLHATDKLHIPAAEITDTLQYIVEKSDIRSERTGELLHINARRFRYTTGTRAAREGFGELVIAELLDHADTQNAGVYIKNIPEHVKKLDEAVGFQLAPYAQAFVGALVDSERDAHRGNDPTSRIRTEMGQGVGTCGEHGFCGANVPIPCYTCMHFQPWLDGPHEDVYQGLLNERERVKEITGDIQIAAVLDRSIIALADVIMRCAKRREELS
;
A
#
# COMPACT_ATOMS: atom_id res chain seq x y z
N ASP A 1 11.08 -16.01 -9.17
CA ASP A 1 11.16 -15.06 -10.28
C ASP A 1 10.89 -13.65 -9.77
N PRO A 2 11.85 -12.72 -9.84
CA PRO A 2 11.67 -11.33 -9.39
C PRO A 2 10.68 -10.48 -10.19
N GLN A 3 10.32 -10.89 -11.41
CA GLN A 3 9.44 -10.13 -12.31
C GLN A 3 8.03 -10.72 -12.39
N GLU A 4 7.90 -12.05 -12.28
CA GLU A 4 6.60 -12.74 -12.41
C GLU A 4 6.08 -13.35 -11.09
N GLY A 5 6.96 -13.53 -10.10
CA GLY A 5 6.63 -14.17 -8.83
C GLY A 5 6.01 -13.23 -7.79
N PRO A 6 5.71 -13.75 -6.58
CA PRO A 6 5.26 -12.92 -5.48
C PRO A 6 6.28 -11.82 -5.17
N LEU A 7 5.77 -10.70 -4.70
CA LEU A 7 6.57 -9.60 -4.18
C LEU A 7 7.24 -10.02 -2.88
N THR A 8 8.42 -9.47 -2.62
CA THR A 8 8.99 -9.49 -1.26
C THR A 8 8.19 -8.54 -0.37
N ASP A 9 8.42 -8.65 0.95
CA ASP A 9 7.78 -7.72 1.89
C ASP A 9 8.28 -6.28 1.69
N ASN A 10 9.54 -6.12 1.27
CA ASN A 10 10.12 -4.83 0.92
C ASN A 10 9.47 -4.23 -0.34
N GLU A 11 9.36 -4.98 -1.44
CA GLU A 11 8.72 -4.49 -2.67
C GLU A 11 7.25 -4.14 -2.45
N LEU A 12 6.51 -4.98 -1.70
CA LEU A 12 5.10 -4.70 -1.40
C LEU A 12 4.97 -3.41 -0.59
N THR A 13 5.80 -3.24 0.44
CA THR A 13 5.74 -2.05 1.30
C THR A 13 6.22 -0.80 0.55
N ALA A 14 7.27 -0.92 -0.26
CA ALA A 14 7.76 0.15 -1.12
C ALA A 14 6.68 0.62 -2.11
N PHE A 15 5.92 -0.31 -2.71
CA PHE A 15 4.78 0.03 -3.56
C PHE A 15 3.67 0.76 -2.80
N ASN A 16 3.21 0.20 -1.68
CA ASN A 16 2.09 0.77 -0.92
C ASN A 16 2.41 2.17 -0.39
N GLU A 17 3.58 2.33 0.24
CA GLU A 17 4.02 3.64 0.71
C GLU A 17 4.32 4.59 -0.46
N GLY A 18 4.88 4.08 -1.56
CA GLY A 18 5.13 4.87 -2.76
C GLY A 18 3.84 5.43 -3.37
N ALA A 19 2.73 4.68 -3.35
CA ALA A 19 1.42 5.17 -3.76
C ALA A 19 0.90 6.26 -2.81
N VAL A 20 0.98 6.05 -1.49
CA VAL A 20 0.55 7.05 -0.49
C VAL A 20 1.36 8.35 -0.64
N ARG A 21 2.69 8.25 -0.77
CA ARG A 21 3.56 9.43 -0.97
C ARG A 21 3.24 10.16 -2.28
N ALA A 22 2.95 9.44 -3.36
CA ALA A 22 2.57 10.06 -4.62
C ALA A 22 1.29 10.89 -4.47
N TYR A 23 0.32 10.36 -3.72
CA TYR A 23 -0.92 11.06 -3.43
C TYR A 23 -0.69 12.30 -2.55
N GLU A 24 0.09 12.19 -1.48
CA GLU A 24 0.44 13.33 -0.62
C GLU A 24 1.17 14.44 -1.38
N LYS A 25 1.99 14.07 -2.38
CA LYS A 25 2.66 15.01 -3.28
C LYS A 25 1.77 15.49 -4.44
N SER A 26 0.48 15.13 -4.47
CA SER A 26 -0.45 15.45 -5.55
C SER A 26 0.01 14.98 -6.94
N LEU A 27 0.82 13.91 -7.00
CA LEU A 27 1.28 13.30 -8.26
C LEU A 27 0.27 12.31 -8.83
N ILE A 28 -0.60 11.78 -7.98
CA ILE A 28 -1.71 10.90 -8.34
C ILE A 28 -3.00 11.36 -7.64
N THR A 29 -4.12 11.01 -8.23
CA THR A 29 -5.48 11.25 -7.75
C THR A 29 -5.88 10.25 -6.66
N ILE A 30 -6.99 10.57 -5.96
CA ILE A 30 -7.59 9.64 -5.00
C ILE A 30 -8.10 8.36 -5.68
N ALA A 31 -8.51 8.43 -6.95
CA ALA A 31 -8.92 7.26 -7.73
C ALA A 31 -7.74 6.31 -7.96
N GLU A 32 -6.59 6.83 -8.40
CA GLU A 32 -5.38 6.04 -8.62
C GLU A 32 -4.84 5.44 -7.30
N LEU A 33 -4.85 6.21 -6.20
CA LEU A 33 -4.50 5.69 -4.88
C LEU A 33 -5.42 4.53 -4.45
N ALA A 34 -6.73 4.70 -4.63
CA ALA A 34 -7.73 3.70 -4.28
C ALA A 34 -7.59 2.43 -5.15
N ILE A 35 -7.28 2.55 -6.44
CA ILE A 35 -6.96 1.42 -7.33
C ILE A 35 -5.74 0.68 -6.81
N ALA A 36 -4.67 1.40 -6.49
CA ALA A 36 -3.39 0.82 -6.06
C ALA A 36 -3.53 0.03 -4.77
N LEU A 37 -4.04 0.66 -3.71
CA LEU A 37 -4.16 0.03 -2.40
C LEU A 37 -5.30 -1.00 -2.37
N GLY A 38 -6.40 -0.74 -3.09
CA GLY A 38 -7.48 -1.70 -3.28
C GLY A 38 -6.99 -2.98 -3.93
N THR A 39 -6.18 -2.90 -4.98
CA THR A 39 -5.61 -4.07 -5.66
C THR A 39 -4.58 -4.78 -4.78
N SER A 40 -3.66 -4.02 -4.18
CA SER A 40 -2.57 -4.54 -3.35
C SER A 40 -3.05 -5.28 -2.11
N HIS A 41 -3.99 -4.71 -1.36
CA HIS A 41 -4.45 -5.27 -0.08
C HIS A 41 -5.40 -6.46 -0.27
N THR A 42 -6.10 -6.54 -1.41
CA THR A 42 -7.14 -7.56 -1.63
C THR A 42 -6.70 -8.70 -2.54
N GLY A 43 -5.64 -8.53 -3.34
CA GLY A 43 -5.17 -9.52 -4.31
C GLY A 43 -6.20 -9.87 -5.39
N ARG A 44 -7.16 -8.96 -5.65
CA ARG A 44 -8.23 -9.16 -6.63
C ARG A 44 -7.74 -8.92 -8.05
N ARG A 45 -8.44 -9.52 -9.00
CA ARG A 45 -8.14 -9.35 -10.43
C ARG A 45 -8.52 -7.94 -10.88
N PRO A 46 -7.88 -7.38 -11.90
CA PRO A 46 -8.20 -6.05 -12.42
C PRO A 46 -9.69 -5.85 -12.71
N ILE A 47 -10.32 -6.83 -13.38
CA ILE A 47 -11.76 -6.80 -13.66
C ILE A 47 -12.62 -6.79 -12.40
N GLN A 48 -12.19 -7.39 -11.30
CA GLN A 48 -12.96 -7.38 -10.05
C GLN A 48 -12.91 -6.00 -9.37
N ILE A 49 -11.78 -5.29 -9.50
CA ILE A 49 -11.61 -3.93 -8.99
C ILE A 49 -12.37 -2.92 -9.86
N SER A 50 -12.26 -3.04 -11.19
CA SER A 50 -12.99 -2.21 -12.15
C SER A 50 -14.51 -2.28 -11.93
N LEU A 51 -15.05 -3.46 -11.64
CA LEU A 51 -16.50 -3.66 -11.47
C LEU A 51 -17.07 -3.29 -10.09
N LEU A 52 -16.26 -2.69 -9.20
CA LEU A 52 -16.75 -2.19 -7.92
C LEU A 52 -17.68 -0.99 -8.10
N ARG A 53 -18.64 -0.86 -7.20
CA ARG A 53 -19.53 0.29 -7.06
C ARG A 53 -19.43 0.91 -5.67
N VAL A 54 -20.01 2.10 -5.52
CA VAL A 54 -20.16 2.79 -4.24
C VAL A 54 -20.79 1.86 -3.19
N VAL A 55 -21.87 1.16 -3.54
CA VAL A 55 -22.57 0.22 -2.65
C VAL A 55 -21.70 -0.95 -2.15
N ASP A 56 -20.58 -1.23 -2.81
CA ASP A 56 -19.72 -2.34 -2.43
C ASP A 56 -18.75 -1.98 -1.27
N VAL A 57 -18.62 -0.70 -0.92
CA VAL A 57 -17.76 -0.21 0.18
C VAL A 57 -18.60 -0.08 1.46
N LEU A 58 -18.50 -1.07 2.35
CA LEU A 58 -19.41 -1.24 3.48
C LEU A 58 -18.70 -1.01 4.83
N CYS A 59 -19.42 -0.42 5.78
CA CYS A 59 -19.07 -0.41 7.19
C CYS A 59 -20.25 -0.88 8.06
N GLY A 60 -19.95 -1.51 9.19
CA GLY A 60 -20.96 -1.95 10.14
C GLY A 60 -20.41 -2.04 11.56
N LYS A 61 -21.22 -2.58 12.47
CA LYS A 61 -20.82 -2.89 13.85
C LYS A 61 -21.11 -4.35 14.15
N ASN A 62 -20.17 -5.04 14.81
CA ASN A 62 -20.39 -6.42 15.23
C ASN A 62 -21.33 -6.49 16.44
N GLY A 63 -21.62 -7.71 16.93
CA GLY A 63 -22.49 -7.91 18.09
C GLY A 63 -22.01 -7.25 19.41
N LYS A 64 -20.76 -6.78 19.45
CA LYS A 64 -20.17 -6.04 20.58
C LYS A 64 -20.13 -4.52 20.36
N GLY A 65 -20.63 -4.04 19.22
CA GLY A 65 -20.60 -2.62 18.85
C GLY A 65 -19.27 -2.14 18.26
N GLU A 66 -18.30 -3.04 18.05
CA GLU A 66 -17.01 -2.71 17.44
C GLU A 66 -17.20 -2.55 15.92
N PRO A 67 -16.59 -1.52 15.30
CA PRO A 67 -16.74 -1.30 13.87
C PRO A 67 -16.04 -2.39 13.05
N PHE A 68 -16.62 -2.75 11.92
CA PHE A 68 -15.99 -3.59 10.90
C PHE A 68 -16.18 -2.99 9.51
N TYR A 69 -15.27 -3.31 8.60
CA TYR A 69 -15.24 -2.77 7.23
C TYR A 69 -15.13 -3.89 6.22
N VAL A 70 -15.93 -3.82 5.17
CA VAL A 70 -16.04 -4.88 4.15
C VAL A 70 -16.06 -4.27 2.76
N LEU A 71 -15.34 -4.90 1.84
CA LEU A 71 -15.49 -4.71 0.41
C LEU A 71 -16.27 -5.89 -0.18
N ASN A 72 -17.43 -5.63 -0.78
CA ASN A 72 -18.24 -6.66 -1.41
C ASN A 72 -17.83 -6.84 -2.88
N VAL A 73 -16.92 -7.79 -3.15
CA VAL A 73 -16.25 -7.86 -4.45
C VAL A 73 -17.07 -8.69 -5.45
N PRO A 74 -17.36 -8.18 -6.67
CA PRO A 74 -18.00 -8.99 -7.71
C PRO A 74 -17.08 -10.14 -8.15
N ARG A 75 -17.66 -11.33 -8.30
CA ARG A 75 -16.94 -12.50 -8.79
C ARG A 75 -16.78 -12.40 -10.31
N ALA A 76 -15.60 -12.79 -10.81
CA ALA A 76 -15.29 -12.78 -12.24
C ALA A 76 -14.95 -14.18 -12.76
N LYS A 77 -15.01 -14.38 -14.08
CA LYS A 77 -14.68 -15.64 -14.77
C LYS A 77 -15.48 -16.87 -14.30
N GLN A 78 -16.70 -16.67 -13.80
CA GLN A 78 -17.62 -17.77 -13.56
C GLN A 78 -18.30 -18.14 -14.88
N ARG A 79 -18.36 -19.43 -15.21
CA ARG A 79 -19.07 -19.91 -16.42
C ARG A 79 -20.52 -19.38 -16.37
N SER A 80 -20.99 -18.80 -17.48
CA SER A 80 -22.37 -18.28 -17.63
C SER A 80 -22.83 -17.22 -16.62
N SER A 81 -21.94 -16.51 -15.91
CA SER A 81 -22.39 -15.43 -15.02
C SER A 81 -22.66 -14.15 -15.80
N SER A 82 -23.88 -13.63 -15.68
CA SER A 82 -24.18 -12.26 -16.13
C SER A 82 -23.52 -11.22 -15.21
N PHE A 83 -23.45 -9.99 -15.69
CA PHE A 83 -22.80 -8.86 -15.05
C PHE A 83 -23.23 -8.67 -13.57
N ARG A 84 -22.25 -8.65 -12.65
CA ARG A 84 -22.45 -8.40 -11.20
C ARG A 84 -23.60 -9.21 -10.56
N ILE A 85 -23.72 -10.52 -10.85
CA ILE A 85 -24.68 -11.41 -10.13
C ILE A 85 -24.12 -11.87 -8.78
N ASN A 86 -22.89 -12.38 -8.77
CA ASN A 86 -22.32 -13.04 -7.60
C ASN A 86 -21.26 -12.15 -6.97
N PHE A 87 -21.26 -12.11 -5.63
CA PHE A 87 -20.33 -11.31 -4.85
C PHE A 87 -19.67 -12.14 -3.77
N LYS A 88 -18.57 -11.60 -3.25
CA LYS A 88 -17.88 -12.15 -2.10
C LYS A 88 -17.46 -11.03 -1.15
N PRO A 89 -17.92 -11.06 0.12
CA PRO A 89 -17.46 -10.10 1.10
C PRO A 89 -15.98 -10.35 1.43
N PHE A 90 -15.23 -9.27 1.55
CA PHE A 90 -13.83 -9.29 1.95
C PHE A 90 -13.60 -8.26 3.06
N ALA A 91 -13.13 -8.71 4.21
CA ALA A 91 -12.81 -7.81 5.31
C ALA A 91 -11.61 -6.91 4.93
N ILE A 92 -11.72 -5.61 5.20
CA ILE A 92 -10.66 -4.63 4.92
C ILE A 92 -10.32 -3.83 6.18
N SER A 93 -9.15 -3.18 6.18
CA SER A 93 -8.77 -2.30 7.29
C SER A 93 -9.54 -0.98 7.26
N LEU A 94 -9.54 -0.26 8.39
CA LEU A 94 -10.14 1.07 8.48
C LEU A 94 -9.48 2.03 7.48
N GLU A 95 -8.16 1.95 7.33
CA GLU A 95 -7.39 2.83 6.46
C GLU A 95 -7.80 2.63 5.00
N LEU A 96 -7.89 1.37 4.55
CA LEU A 96 -8.31 1.08 3.18
C LEU A 96 -9.77 1.49 2.96
N TRP A 97 -10.64 1.23 3.93
CA TRP A 97 -12.04 1.66 3.86
C TRP A 97 -12.16 3.18 3.76
N ALA A 98 -11.37 3.95 4.51
CA ALA A 98 -11.41 5.40 4.48
C ALA A 98 -11.00 5.94 3.09
N ILE A 99 -9.97 5.34 2.47
CA ILE A 99 -9.51 5.67 1.12
C ILE A 99 -10.58 5.34 0.08
N LEU A 100 -11.15 4.13 0.12
CA LEU A 100 -12.22 3.73 -0.80
C LEU A 100 -13.49 4.58 -0.62
N SER A 101 -13.81 4.97 0.61
CA SER A 101 -14.95 5.87 0.91
C SER A 101 -14.69 7.31 0.45
N ALA A 102 -13.44 7.78 0.52
CA ALA A 102 -13.06 9.05 -0.08
C ALA A 102 -13.19 9.00 -1.61
N GLN A 103 -12.76 7.92 -2.24
CA GLN A 103 -12.95 7.72 -3.67
C GLN A 103 -14.43 7.59 -4.04
N ALA A 104 -15.26 6.91 -3.25
CA ALA A 104 -16.70 6.81 -3.50
C ALA A 104 -17.36 8.19 -3.54
N ARG A 105 -17.03 9.09 -2.59
CA ARG A 105 -17.50 10.49 -2.59
C ARG A 105 -16.99 11.26 -3.80
N ASN A 106 -15.71 11.07 -4.17
CA ASN A 106 -15.14 11.69 -5.35
C ASN A 106 -15.83 11.22 -6.65
N ALA A 107 -16.10 9.91 -6.78
CA ALA A 107 -16.81 9.34 -7.91
C ALA A 107 -18.24 9.91 -8.04
N ILE A 108 -19.00 9.97 -6.95
CA ILE A 108 -20.34 10.59 -6.93
C ILE A 108 -20.25 12.04 -7.43
N ALA A 109 -19.34 12.83 -6.87
CA ALA A 109 -19.16 14.23 -7.25
C ALA A 109 -18.78 14.38 -8.73
N GLN A 110 -17.87 13.55 -9.25
CA GLN A 110 -17.47 13.57 -10.66
C GLN A 110 -18.64 13.23 -11.59
N VAL A 111 -19.42 12.20 -11.27
CA VAL A 111 -20.58 11.78 -12.06
C VAL A 111 -21.66 12.85 -12.06
N GLU A 112 -22.05 13.38 -10.90
CA GLU A 112 -23.09 14.42 -10.80
C GLU A 112 -22.66 15.72 -11.51
N ASN A 113 -21.39 16.11 -11.37
CA ASN A 113 -20.84 17.25 -12.10
C ASN A 113 -20.90 17.05 -13.62
N ARG A 114 -20.66 15.84 -14.11
CA ARG A 114 -20.67 15.55 -15.55
C ARG A 114 -22.09 15.46 -16.12
N LEU A 115 -23.00 14.87 -15.36
CA LEU A 115 -24.43 14.78 -15.70
C LEU A 115 -25.14 16.13 -15.57
N GLY A 116 -24.64 17.04 -14.73
CA GLY A 116 -25.22 18.36 -14.50
C GLY A 116 -26.47 18.35 -13.61
N PHE A 117 -26.71 17.28 -12.84
CA PHE A 117 -27.80 17.17 -11.87
C PHE A 117 -27.44 16.21 -10.72
N GLU A 118 -28.12 16.38 -9.59
CA GLU A 118 -27.97 15.50 -8.43
C GLU A 118 -28.75 14.20 -8.63
N LEU A 119 -28.12 13.08 -8.28
CA LEU A 119 -28.70 11.75 -8.33
C LEU A 119 -29.40 11.42 -7.01
N GLN A 120 -30.44 10.58 -7.09
CA GLN A 120 -31.04 10.01 -5.89
C GLN A 120 -30.09 9.02 -5.23
N GLU A 121 -30.25 8.79 -3.93
CA GLU A 121 -29.34 7.93 -3.17
C GLU A 121 -29.21 6.53 -3.78
N ASP A 122 -30.31 5.92 -4.21
CA ASP A 122 -30.28 4.61 -4.87
C ASP A 122 -29.43 4.61 -6.15
N ASP A 123 -29.50 5.68 -6.95
CA ASP A 123 -28.68 5.82 -8.17
C ASP A 123 -27.21 6.09 -7.80
N ARG A 124 -26.92 6.89 -6.76
CA ARG A 124 -25.56 7.14 -6.25
C ARG A 124 -24.88 5.85 -5.81
N GLN A 125 -25.60 4.97 -5.14
CA GLN A 125 -25.10 3.67 -4.71
C GLN A 125 -24.74 2.75 -5.90
N GLN A 126 -25.36 2.94 -7.07
CA GLN A 126 -25.05 2.20 -8.29
C GLN A 126 -23.94 2.82 -9.15
N ILE A 127 -23.34 3.93 -8.72
CA ILE A 127 -22.19 4.52 -9.42
C ILE A 127 -20.99 3.58 -9.29
N PRO A 128 -20.27 3.31 -10.40
CA PRO A 128 -18.97 2.64 -10.37
C PRO A 128 -18.01 3.37 -9.43
N LEU A 129 -17.28 2.62 -8.61
CA LEU A 129 -16.26 3.20 -7.73
C LEU A 129 -15.16 3.89 -8.56
N PHE A 130 -14.96 3.40 -9.79
CA PHE A 130 -14.08 3.96 -10.80
C PHE A 130 -14.89 4.16 -12.09
N PRO A 131 -15.55 5.31 -12.27
CA PRO A 131 -16.40 5.56 -13.43
C PRO A 131 -15.57 5.85 -14.68
N ASP A 132 -16.05 5.34 -15.82
CA ASP A 132 -15.57 5.73 -17.14
C ASP A 132 -16.22 7.08 -17.51
N LEU A 133 -15.42 8.14 -17.39
CA LEU A 133 -15.90 9.50 -17.63
C LEU A 133 -16.18 9.75 -19.12
N ASP A 134 -15.44 9.12 -20.04
CA ASP A 134 -15.66 9.28 -21.48
C ASP A 134 -17.01 8.70 -21.91
N VAL A 135 -17.41 7.56 -21.31
CA VAL A 135 -18.74 7.00 -21.53
C VAL A 135 -19.83 7.89 -20.91
N LEU A 136 -19.58 8.48 -19.73
CA LEU A 136 -20.53 9.39 -19.08
C LEU A 136 -20.79 10.65 -19.90
N ASP A 137 -19.80 11.13 -20.66
CA ASP A 137 -19.93 12.30 -21.54
C ASP A 137 -20.97 12.11 -22.63
N ALA A 138 -21.19 10.85 -23.03
CA ALA A 138 -22.17 10.48 -24.04
C ALA A 138 -23.59 10.32 -23.45
N VAL A 139 -23.74 10.27 -22.12
CA VAL A 139 -25.04 10.06 -21.46
C VAL A 139 -25.86 11.34 -21.48
N GLN A 140 -27.03 11.29 -22.12
CA GLN A 140 -27.87 12.47 -22.35
C GLN A 140 -29.09 12.54 -21.44
N SER A 141 -29.40 11.47 -20.71
CA SER A 141 -30.58 11.42 -19.85
C SER A 141 -30.43 10.51 -18.63
N PRO A 142 -31.15 10.78 -17.52
CA PRO A 142 -31.23 9.87 -16.38
C PRO A 142 -31.74 8.46 -16.74
N TYR A 143 -32.58 8.36 -17.78
CA TYR A 143 -33.09 7.09 -18.25
C TYR A 143 -31.98 6.24 -18.88
N GLU A 144 -31.18 6.83 -19.77
CA GLU A 144 -30.01 6.18 -20.37
C GLU A 144 -28.98 5.79 -19.30
N PHE A 145 -28.69 6.69 -18.36
CA PHE A 145 -27.80 6.40 -17.22
C PHE A 145 -28.24 5.14 -16.46
N ARG A 146 -29.53 5.03 -16.12
CA ARG A 146 -30.09 3.86 -15.42
C ARG A 146 -30.07 2.58 -16.25
N GLN A 147 -30.25 2.67 -17.57
CA GLN A 147 -30.10 1.50 -18.44
C GLN A 147 -28.66 0.98 -18.43
N LEU A 148 -27.67 1.89 -18.42
CA LEU A 148 -26.26 1.52 -18.42
C LEU A 148 -25.82 0.85 -17.10
N HIS A 149 -26.52 1.08 -15.98
CA HIS A 149 -26.28 0.33 -14.73
C HIS A 149 -26.48 -1.19 -14.86
N ALA A 150 -27.24 -1.67 -15.86
CA ALA A 150 -27.37 -3.11 -16.12
C ALA A 150 -26.14 -3.71 -16.83
N THR A 151 -25.16 -2.88 -17.19
CA THR A 151 -23.98 -3.24 -17.97
C THR A 151 -22.69 -2.77 -17.30
N ASP A 152 -21.55 -3.21 -17.83
CA ASP A 152 -20.21 -2.79 -17.40
C ASP A 152 -19.77 -1.45 -18.01
N LYS A 153 -20.52 -0.88 -18.99
CA LYS A 153 -20.11 0.30 -19.77
C LYS A 153 -19.74 1.54 -18.97
N LEU A 154 -20.29 1.73 -17.77
CA LEU A 154 -19.96 2.89 -16.93
C LEU A 154 -18.66 2.70 -16.12
N HIS A 155 -18.06 1.51 -16.12
CA HIS A 155 -16.87 1.19 -15.33
C HIS A 155 -15.64 1.33 -16.21
N ILE A 156 -14.54 1.83 -15.66
CA ILE A 156 -13.27 1.87 -16.39
C ILE A 156 -12.86 0.47 -16.88
N PRO A 157 -12.20 0.34 -18.03
CA PRO A 157 -11.65 -0.92 -18.49
C PRO A 157 -10.70 -1.57 -17.47
N ALA A 158 -10.66 -2.90 -17.43
CA ALA A 158 -9.72 -3.62 -16.58
C ALA A 158 -8.24 -3.36 -16.93
N ALA A 159 -7.95 -2.89 -18.15
CA ALA A 159 -6.61 -2.47 -18.57
C ALA A 159 -6.13 -1.25 -17.78
N GLU A 160 -7.01 -0.24 -17.57
CA GLU A 160 -6.71 0.98 -16.82
C GLU A 160 -6.24 0.69 -15.39
N ILE A 161 -6.78 -0.36 -14.76
CA ILE A 161 -6.30 -0.82 -13.45
C ILE A 161 -4.82 -1.21 -13.52
N THR A 162 -4.39 -1.92 -14.57
CA THR A 162 -3.00 -2.35 -14.73
C THR A 162 -2.10 -1.16 -15.06
N ASP A 163 -2.56 -0.28 -15.95
CA ASP A 163 -1.83 0.90 -16.40
C ASP A 163 -1.62 1.87 -15.23
N THR A 164 -2.64 2.04 -14.36
CA THR A 164 -2.53 2.83 -13.12
C THR A 164 -1.43 2.31 -12.18
N LEU A 165 -1.31 0.98 -12.01
CA LEU A 165 -0.30 0.40 -11.13
C LEU A 165 1.12 0.66 -11.67
N GLN A 166 1.30 0.55 -12.99
CA GLN A 166 2.58 0.81 -13.66
C GLN A 166 2.94 2.30 -13.62
N TYR A 167 1.95 3.16 -13.87
CA TYR A 167 2.09 4.60 -13.75
C TYR A 167 2.58 5.03 -12.36
N ILE A 168 2.03 4.46 -11.29
CA ILE A 168 2.46 4.75 -9.92
C ILE A 168 3.91 4.31 -9.68
N VAL A 169 4.32 3.14 -10.17
CA VAL A 169 5.72 2.70 -10.08
C VAL A 169 6.65 3.69 -10.74
N GLU A 170 6.33 4.14 -11.96
CA GLU A 170 7.15 5.09 -12.71
C GLU A 170 7.18 6.46 -12.03
N LYS A 171 6.02 6.99 -11.61
CA LYS A 171 5.92 8.31 -10.98
C LYS A 171 6.60 8.39 -9.63
N SER A 172 6.62 7.29 -8.88
CA SER A 172 7.27 7.22 -7.58
C SER A 172 8.68 6.64 -7.62
N ASP A 173 9.23 6.35 -8.80
CA ASP A 173 10.51 5.64 -9.01
C ASP A 173 10.64 4.42 -8.09
N ILE A 174 9.58 3.61 -7.97
CA ILE A 174 9.59 2.44 -7.07
C ILE A 174 10.49 1.37 -7.68
N ARG A 175 11.59 1.06 -6.99
CA ARG A 175 12.58 0.07 -7.43
C ARG A 175 12.46 -1.23 -6.67
N SER A 176 12.78 -2.34 -7.35
CA SER A 176 12.92 -3.64 -6.69
C SER A 176 14.29 -3.73 -6.03
N GLU A 177 14.35 -4.05 -4.73
CA GLU A 177 15.63 -4.30 -4.07
C GLU A 177 16.36 -5.53 -4.62
N ARG A 178 15.65 -6.42 -5.34
CA ARG A 178 16.23 -7.63 -5.93
C ARG A 178 16.93 -7.37 -7.25
N THR A 179 16.50 -6.36 -8.01
CA THR A 179 17.03 -6.08 -9.36
C THR A 179 17.66 -4.71 -9.51
N GLY A 180 17.38 -3.76 -8.62
CA GLY A 180 17.79 -2.35 -8.75
C GLY A 180 17.01 -1.56 -9.80
N GLU A 181 16.21 -2.24 -10.63
CA GLU A 181 15.38 -1.66 -11.69
C GLU A 181 13.98 -1.28 -11.17
N LEU A 182 13.22 -0.54 -11.99
CA LEU A 182 11.81 -0.25 -11.70
C LEU A 182 11.04 -1.55 -11.42
N LEU A 183 10.19 -1.49 -10.39
CA LEU A 183 9.42 -2.65 -9.93
C LEU A 183 8.42 -3.07 -11.00
N HIS A 184 8.66 -4.21 -11.65
CA HIS A 184 7.69 -4.76 -12.59
C HIS A 184 6.41 -5.16 -11.84
N ILE A 185 5.30 -4.45 -12.02
CA ILE A 185 4.07 -4.67 -11.25
C ILE A 185 2.86 -4.98 -12.13
N ASN A 186 2.00 -5.86 -11.63
CA ASN A 186 0.65 -6.08 -12.13
C ASN A 186 -0.22 -6.70 -11.02
N ALA A 187 -1.54 -6.70 -11.19
CA ALA A 187 -2.47 -7.27 -10.21
C ALA A 187 -2.25 -8.77 -9.94
N ARG A 188 -1.70 -9.52 -10.90
CA ARG A 188 -1.37 -10.95 -10.70
C ARG A 188 -0.26 -11.08 -9.65
N ARG A 189 0.74 -10.20 -9.63
CA ARG A 189 1.79 -10.24 -8.61
C ARG A 189 1.24 -10.04 -7.20
N PHE A 190 0.38 -9.03 -6.97
CA PHE A 190 -0.28 -8.84 -5.67
C PHE A 190 -1.07 -10.08 -5.25
N ARG A 191 -1.83 -10.66 -6.17
CA ARG A 191 -2.57 -11.90 -5.92
C ARG A 191 -1.66 -13.06 -5.51
N TYR A 192 -0.52 -13.23 -6.17
CA TYR A 192 0.49 -14.23 -5.79
C TYR A 192 1.06 -13.93 -4.41
N THR A 193 1.38 -12.67 -4.12
CA THR A 193 1.86 -12.23 -2.79
C THR A 193 0.85 -12.56 -1.70
N THR A 194 -0.43 -12.23 -1.86
CA THR A 194 -1.50 -12.55 -0.90
C THR A 194 -1.61 -14.06 -0.67
N GLY A 195 -1.61 -14.86 -1.75
CA GLY A 195 -1.67 -16.32 -1.64
C GLY A 195 -0.45 -16.93 -0.94
N THR A 196 0.75 -16.49 -1.31
CA THR A 196 2.00 -17.00 -0.74
C THR A 196 2.16 -16.58 0.72
N ARG A 197 1.75 -15.36 1.10
CA ARG A 197 1.73 -14.95 2.52
C ARG A 197 0.75 -15.81 3.32
N ALA A 198 -0.47 -16.02 2.85
CA ALA A 198 -1.41 -16.92 3.54
C ALA A 198 -0.85 -18.35 3.68
N ALA A 199 -0.16 -18.86 2.66
CA ALA A 199 0.50 -20.17 2.76
C ALA A 199 1.63 -20.19 3.81
N ARG A 200 2.42 -19.11 3.93
CA ARG A 200 3.46 -18.96 4.94
C ARG A 200 2.90 -18.90 6.37
N GLU A 201 1.74 -18.29 6.54
CA GLU A 201 0.97 -18.28 7.81
C GLU A 201 0.34 -19.65 8.13
N GLY A 202 0.60 -20.69 7.33
CA GLY A 202 0.11 -22.05 7.56
C GLY A 202 -1.33 -22.28 7.11
N PHE A 203 -1.96 -21.34 6.40
CA PHE A 203 -3.31 -21.56 5.89
C PHE A 203 -3.31 -22.65 4.81
N GLY A 204 -4.23 -23.61 4.95
CA GLY A 204 -4.39 -24.69 3.99
C GLY A 204 -4.93 -24.22 2.63
N GLU A 205 -4.76 -25.06 1.61
CA GLU A 205 -5.14 -24.78 0.22
C GLU A 205 -6.59 -24.31 0.05
N LEU A 206 -7.53 -24.89 0.80
CA LEU A 206 -8.94 -24.49 0.80
C LEU A 206 -9.15 -23.05 1.28
N VAL A 207 -8.46 -22.64 2.35
CA VAL A 207 -8.56 -21.28 2.90
C VAL A 207 -7.94 -20.27 1.94
N ILE A 208 -6.82 -20.61 1.31
CA ILE A 208 -6.17 -19.75 0.30
C ILE A 208 -7.06 -19.62 -0.95
N ALA A 209 -7.66 -20.72 -1.41
CA ALA A 209 -8.61 -20.71 -2.52
C ALA A 209 -9.82 -19.81 -2.20
N GLU A 210 -10.34 -19.90 -0.96
CA GLU A 210 -11.42 -19.05 -0.47
C GLU A 210 -11.00 -17.58 -0.43
N LEU A 211 -9.86 -17.26 0.19
CA LEU A 211 -9.29 -15.93 0.29
C LEU A 211 -9.16 -15.26 -1.08
N LEU A 212 -8.64 -15.99 -2.06
CA LEU A 212 -8.37 -15.46 -3.40
C LEU A 212 -9.56 -15.54 -4.34
N ASP A 213 -10.71 -16.05 -3.92
CA ASP A 213 -11.88 -16.22 -4.77
C ASP A 213 -11.61 -17.16 -5.97
N HIS A 214 -11.10 -18.35 -5.67
CA HIS A 214 -11.05 -19.47 -6.62
C HIS A 214 -12.38 -20.24 -6.62
N ALA A 215 -12.72 -20.85 -7.76
CA ALA A 215 -13.85 -21.76 -7.87
C ALA A 215 -13.50 -23.18 -7.37
N ASP A 216 -12.22 -23.54 -7.41
CA ASP A 216 -11.66 -24.82 -7.00
C ASP A 216 -10.25 -24.65 -6.40
N THR A 217 -9.70 -25.74 -5.87
CA THR A 217 -8.34 -25.75 -5.31
C THR A 217 -7.26 -26.03 -6.35
N GLN A 218 -7.59 -26.41 -7.60
CA GLN A 218 -6.61 -26.91 -8.58
C GLN A 218 -5.45 -25.92 -8.84
N ASN A 219 -5.71 -24.63 -8.65
CA ASN A 219 -4.76 -23.55 -8.85
C ASN A 219 -4.20 -22.96 -7.55
N ALA A 220 -4.65 -23.40 -6.37
CA ALA A 220 -4.23 -22.86 -5.08
C ALA A 220 -2.88 -23.42 -4.62
N GLY A 221 -2.54 -24.67 -4.98
CA GLY A 221 -1.22 -25.25 -4.72
C GLY A 221 -0.03 -24.48 -5.33
N VAL A 222 -0.24 -23.60 -6.32
CA VAL A 222 0.82 -22.75 -6.91
C VAL A 222 1.41 -21.78 -5.87
N TYR A 223 0.63 -21.36 -4.87
CA TYR A 223 1.07 -20.41 -3.85
C TYR A 223 1.92 -21.07 -2.74
N ILE A 224 1.74 -22.38 -2.53
CA ILE A 224 2.42 -23.19 -1.51
C ILE A 224 3.81 -23.60 -2.00
N LYS A 225 3.95 -23.92 -3.29
CA LYS A 225 5.23 -24.35 -3.91
C LYS A 225 6.35 -23.30 -3.85
N ASN A 226 6.00 -22.05 -3.57
CA ASN A 226 6.93 -20.91 -3.51
C ASN A 226 7.18 -20.41 -2.08
N ILE A 227 6.86 -21.17 -1.03
CA ILE A 227 7.29 -20.84 0.33
C ILE A 227 8.80 -21.10 0.40
N PRO A 228 9.66 -20.07 0.47
CA PRO A 228 11.05 -20.30 0.78
C PRO A 228 11.07 -20.68 2.26
N GLU A 229 11.34 -21.96 2.56
CA GLU A 229 11.35 -22.48 3.95
C GLU A 229 12.30 -21.70 4.86
N HIS A 230 13.25 -20.95 4.32
CA HIS A 230 14.12 -20.08 5.10
C HIS A 230 14.48 -18.86 4.24
N VAL A 231 13.85 -17.71 4.48
CA VAL A 231 14.47 -16.44 4.08
C VAL A 231 15.71 -16.33 4.96
N LYS A 232 16.86 -16.68 4.37
CA LYS A 232 18.18 -16.45 4.96
C LYS A 232 18.20 -15.01 5.47
N LYS A 233 18.63 -14.90 6.73
CA LYS A 233 19.00 -13.70 7.46
C LYS A 233 19.25 -12.50 6.54
N LEU A 234 18.65 -11.37 6.85
CA LEU A 234 19.23 -10.09 6.45
C LEU A 234 20.59 -10.02 7.18
N ASP A 235 21.64 -10.59 6.58
CA ASP A 235 22.99 -10.45 7.13
C ASP A 235 23.32 -8.96 7.11
N GLU A 236 23.88 -8.42 8.20
CA GLU A 236 24.18 -6.99 8.37
C GLU A 236 24.90 -6.42 7.12
N ALA A 237 25.84 -7.18 6.56
CA ALA A 237 26.56 -6.84 5.33
C ALA A 237 25.68 -6.79 4.05
N VAL A 238 24.65 -7.65 3.95
CA VAL A 238 23.69 -7.64 2.82
C VAL A 238 22.68 -6.52 2.99
N GLY A 239 22.27 -6.23 4.23
CA GLY A 239 21.37 -5.12 4.57
C GLY A 239 21.89 -3.77 4.07
N PHE A 240 23.17 -3.45 4.32
CA PHE A 240 23.80 -2.22 3.83
C PHE A 240 23.92 -2.18 2.28
N GLN A 241 24.21 -3.31 1.63
CA GLN A 241 24.32 -3.35 0.16
C GLN A 241 22.96 -3.11 -0.54
N LEU A 242 21.88 -3.56 0.07
CA LEU A 242 20.52 -3.45 -0.50
C LEU A 242 19.75 -2.22 -0.02
N ALA A 243 20.19 -1.56 1.06
CA ALA A 243 19.47 -0.45 1.67
C ALA A 243 19.13 0.71 0.72
N PRO A 244 20.04 1.16 -0.18
CA PRO A 244 19.70 2.20 -1.15
C PRO A 244 18.58 1.80 -2.12
N TYR A 245 18.47 0.52 -2.45
CA TYR A 245 17.48 0.01 -3.42
C TYR A 245 16.14 -0.32 -2.78
N ALA A 246 16.11 -0.61 -1.49
CA ALA A 246 14.87 -0.86 -0.75
C ALA A 246 14.02 0.42 -0.56
N GLN A 247 14.61 1.60 -0.79
CA GLN A 247 13.96 2.91 -0.71
C GLN A 247 13.13 3.06 0.58
N ALA A 248 13.66 2.51 1.68
CA ALA A 248 12.99 2.50 2.97
C ALA A 248 13.10 3.86 3.66
N PHE A 249 14.23 4.57 3.49
CA PHE A 249 14.37 5.97 3.87
C PHE A 249 14.05 6.89 2.69
N VAL A 250 13.10 7.79 2.92
CA VAL A 250 12.55 8.71 1.90
C VAL A 250 12.53 10.17 2.39
N GLY A 251 13.12 10.42 3.55
CA GLY A 251 13.33 11.75 4.10
C GLY A 251 14.49 12.49 3.43
N ALA A 252 14.83 13.66 3.98
CA ALA A 252 15.91 14.51 3.47
C ALA A 252 17.00 14.68 4.54
N LEU A 253 18.19 14.14 4.28
CA LEU A 253 19.35 14.34 5.16
C LEU A 253 19.71 15.84 5.22
N VAL A 254 19.95 16.35 6.43
CA VAL A 254 20.38 17.73 6.66
C VAL A 254 21.68 17.76 7.46
N ASP A 255 22.54 18.75 7.16
CA ASP A 255 23.86 18.86 7.80
C ASP A 255 23.73 19.20 9.30
N SER A 256 22.72 19.99 9.68
CA SER A 256 22.40 20.28 11.08
C SER A 256 20.96 20.74 11.27
N GLU A 257 20.52 20.86 12.54
CA GLU A 257 19.15 21.29 12.87
C GLU A 257 18.72 22.60 12.20
N ARG A 258 19.62 23.59 12.13
CA ARG A 258 19.36 24.90 11.50
C ARG A 258 19.06 24.82 10.00
N ASP A 259 19.53 23.76 9.35
CA ASP A 259 19.34 23.53 7.91
C ASP A 259 18.04 22.78 7.65
N ALA A 260 17.38 22.28 8.70
CA ALA A 260 16.11 21.59 8.60
C ALA A 260 14.95 22.57 8.41
N HIS A 261 14.01 22.18 7.55
CA HIS A 261 12.67 22.76 7.54
C HIS A 261 12.03 22.56 8.92
N ARG A 262 11.52 23.64 9.52
CA ARG A 262 11.08 23.73 10.93
C ARG A 262 12.18 23.58 12.00
N GLY A 263 13.46 23.65 11.65
CA GLY A 263 14.57 23.54 12.62
C GLY A 263 14.57 24.57 13.77
N ASN A 264 13.91 25.72 13.58
CA ASN A 264 13.76 26.74 14.61
C ASN A 264 12.64 26.43 15.64
N ASP A 265 11.83 25.40 15.40
CA ASP A 265 10.72 25.00 16.27
C ASP A 265 11.16 23.80 17.14
N PRO A 266 11.36 23.97 18.46
CA PRO A 266 11.78 22.87 19.34
C PRO A 266 10.82 21.68 19.37
N THR A 267 9.53 21.89 19.03
CA THR A 267 8.52 20.81 18.99
C THR A 267 8.68 19.90 17.77
N SER A 268 9.45 20.32 16.78
CA SER A 268 9.77 19.52 15.59
C SER A 268 10.92 18.51 15.82
N ARG A 269 11.65 18.63 16.94
CA ARG A 269 12.82 17.77 17.24
C ARG A 269 12.39 16.34 17.54
N ILE A 270 12.95 15.41 16.80
CA ILE A 270 12.83 13.99 17.04
C ILE A 270 14.00 13.53 17.91
N ARG A 271 13.69 12.81 18.99
CA ARG A 271 14.68 12.38 19.99
C ARG A 271 14.61 10.87 20.23
N THR A 272 15.73 10.29 20.65
CA THR A 272 15.79 8.94 21.20
C THR A 272 15.16 8.88 22.59
N GLU A 273 14.94 7.67 23.11
CA GLU A 273 14.50 7.46 24.51
C GLU A 273 15.48 8.07 25.52
N MET A 274 16.77 8.15 25.18
CA MET A 274 17.81 8.80 25.99
C MET A 274 17.84 10.34 25.83
N GLY A 275 16.90 10.92 25.07
CA GLY A 275 16.77 12.36 24.88
C GLY A 275 17.72 12.99 23.86
N GLN A 276 18.56 12.19 23.18
CA GLN A 276 19.47 12.68 22.14
C GLN A 276 18.68 13.00 20.86
N GLY A 277 18.98 14.14 20.22
CA GLY A 277 18.35 14.53 18.96
C GLY A 277 18.86 13.68 17.80
N VAL A 278 17.95 13.18 16.98
CA VAL A 278 18.27 12.38 15.78
C VAL A 278 17.84 13.08 14.49
N GLY A 279 16.98 14.08 14.57
CA GLY A 279 16.46 14.77 13.40
C GLY A 279 15.31 15.71 13.69
N THR A 280 14.73 16.23 12.61
CA THR A 280 13.62 17.19 12.64
C THR A 280 12.43 16.67 11.81
N CYS A 281 11.20 16.86 12.31
CA CYS A 281 9.98 16.63 11.55
C CYS A 281 9.60 17.87 10.74
N GLY A 282 9.58 17.75 9.42
CA GLY A 282 9.20 18.83 8.51
C GLY A 282 7.70 19.11 8.42
N GLU A 283 6.85 18.23 8.98
CA GLU A 283 5.39 18.30 8.87
C GLU A 283 4.77 19.23 9.94
N HIS A 284 3.83 20.09 9.56
CA HIS A 284 3.18 21.02 10.50
C HIS A 284 1.99 20.39 11.26
N GLY A 285 1.48 19.26 10.77
CA GLY A 285 0.42 18.48 11.43
C GLY A 285 0.87 17.70 12.67
N PHE A 286 -0.12 17.18 13.39
CA PHE A 286 0.10 16.28 14.53
C PHE A 286 0.44 14.86 14.05
N CYS A 287 1.49 14.27 14.63
CA CYS A 287 1.88 12.88 14.40
C CYS A 287 1.72 12.07 15.69
N GLY A 288 0.97 10.96 15.63
CA GLY A 288 0.76 10.04 16.76
C GLY A 288 1.72 8.84 16.79
N ALA A 289 2.78 8.85 15.97
CA ALA A 289 3.71 7.73 15.87
C ALA A 289 4.65 7.63 17.07
N ASN A 290 5.09 6.43 17.40
CA ASN A 290 6.06 6.19 18.48
C ASN A 290 7.48 6.52 17.99
N VAL A 291 7.79 7.81 17.89
CA VAL A 291 9.09 8.34 17.43
C VAL A 291 10.24 7.87 18.34
N PRO A 292 11.46 7.63 17.82
CA PRO A 292 11.95 8.02 16.51
C PRO A 292 11.85 6.94 15.42
N ILE A 293 11.55 5.67 15.77
CA ILE A 293 11.71 4.55 14.82
C ILE A 293 10.86 4.72 13.55
N PRO A 294 9.56 5.07 13.61
CA PRO A 294 8.74 5.32 12.41
C PRO A 294 9.18 6.54 11.59
N CYS A 295 9.98 7.45 12.16
CA CYS A 295 10.45 8.62 11.41
C CYS A 295 11.42 8.22 10.30
N TYR A 296 12.20 7.15 10.46
CA TYR A 296 13.16 6.72 9.44
C TYR A 296 12.50 6.27 8.14
N THR A 297 11.22 5.92 8.13
CA THR A 297 10.47 5.61 6.90
C THR A 297 9.55 6.75 6.45
N CYS A 298 9.49 7.84 7.21
CA CYS A 298 8.63 8.99 6.93
C CYS A 298 9.29 9.97 5.95
N MET A 299 8.54 10.44 4.95
CA MET A 299 9.05 11.42 3.97
C MET A 299 9.28 12.82 4.54
N HIS A 300 8.71 13.13 5.70
CA HIS A 300 8.89 14.41 6.38
C HIS A 300 10.09 14.43 7.33
N PHE A 301 10.74 13.29 7.55
CA PHE A 301 11.86 13.20 8.48
C PHE A 301 13.14 13.78 7.87
N GLN A 302 13.82 14.60 8.65
CA GLN A 302 15.08 15.24 8.30
C GLN A 302 16.16 14.80 9.31
N PRO A 303 16.85 13.66 9.10
CA PRO A 303 17.91 13.21 9.99
C PRO A 303 19.08 14.20 10.01
N TRP A 304 19.70 14.40 11.16
CA TRP A 304 20.86 15.28 11.32
C TRP A 304 22.16 14.50 11.10
N LEU A 305 23.13 15.09 10.40
CA LEU A 305 24.40 14.44 10.09
C LEU A 305 25.19 13.94 11.32
N ASP A 306 25.02 14.61 12.46
CA ASP A 306 25.62 14.32 13.76
C ASP A 306 24.69 13.54 14.71
N GLY A 307 23.51 13.11 14.24
CA GLY A 307 22.58 12.30 15.01
C GLY A 307 23.15 10.91 15.32
N PRO A 308 22.82 10.31 16.49
CA PRO A 308 23.31 8.98 16.90
C PRO A 308 22.57 7.84 16.17
N HIS A 309 22.60 7.86 14.83
CA HIS A 309 21.88 6.91 13.99
C HIS A 309 22.37 5.48 14.15
N GLU A 310 23.68 5.30 14.33
CA GLU A 310 24.32 4.02 14.59
C GLU A 310 23.83 3.38 15.91
N ASP A 311 23.64 4.18 16.96
CA ASP A 311 23.09 3.70 18.24
C ASP A 311 21.63 3.25 18.09
N VAL A 312 20.83 4.01 17.35
CA VAL A 312 19.43 3.65 17.05
C VAL A 312 19.37 2.37 16.21
N TYR A 313 20.26 2.21 15.24
CA TYR A 313 20.36 1.02 14.41
C TYR A 313 20.71 -0.23 15.24
N GLN A 314 21.72 -0.15 16.11
CA GLN A 314 22.10 -1.25 16.99
C GLN A 314 20.98 -1.59 17.99
N GLY A 315 20.30 -0.58 18.54
CA GLY A 315 19.12 -0.79 19.38
C GLY A 315 18.02 -1.57 18.67
N LEU A 316 17.76 -1.25 17.40
CA LEU A 316 16.72 -1.90 16.61
C LEU A 316 17.08 -3.34 16.20
N LEU A 317 18.36 -3.62 15.92
CA LEU A 317 18.86 -4.99 15.70
C LEU A 317 18.69 -5.86 16.95
N ASN A 318 19.05 -5.33 18.12
CA ASN A 318 18.86 -6.03 19.39
C ASN A 318 17.39 -6.29 19.69
N GLU A 319 16.52 -5.31 19.43
CA GLU A 319 15.08 -5.47 19.61
C GLU A 319 14.50 -6.54 18.67
N ARG A 320 14.96 -6.59 17.42
CA ARG A 320 14.56 -7.63 16.46
C ARG A 320 14.90 -9.03 16.94
N GLU A 321 16.12 -9.26 17.42
CA GLU A 321 16.49 -10.58 17.95
C GLU A 321 15.72 -10.90 19.23
N ARG A 322 15.50 -9.91 20.12
CA ARG A 322 14.67 -10.08 21.32
C ARG A 322 13.24 -10.50 20.98
N VAL A 323 12.58 -9.82 20.04
CA VAL A 323 11.22 -10.15 19.59
C VAL A 323 11.17 -11.58 19.06
N LYS A 324 12.13 -11.95 18.21
CA LYS A 324 12.23 -13.31 17.66
C LYS A 324 12.40 -14.38 18.74
N GLU A 325 13.23 -14.13 19.75
CA GLU A 325 13.44 -15.05 20.88
C GLU A 325 12.16 -15.22 21.72
N ILE A 326 11.43 -14.12 21.97
CA ILE A 326 10.21 -14.14 22.77
C ILE A 326 9.05 -14.81 22.04
N THR A 327 8.84 -14.49 20.77
CA THR A 327 7.68 -14.97 20.02
C THR A 327 7.91 -16.34 19.39
N GLY A 328 9.17 -16.71 19.14
CA GLY A 328 9.53 -17.85 18.29
C GLY A 328 9.13 -17.67 16.82
N ASP A 329 8.63 -16.48 16.44
CA ASP A 329 8.08 -16.17 15.14
C ASP A 329 8.89 -15.07 14.47
N ILE A 330 9.61 -15.46 13.41
CA ILE A 330 10.43 -14.55 12.62
C ILE A 330 9.61 -13.49 11.88
N GLN A 331 8.33 -13.75 11.57
CA GLN A 331 7.47 -12.77 10.90
C GLN A 331 7.15 -11.59 11.81
N ILE A 332 6.96 -11.83 13.11
CA ILE A 332 6.73 -10.76 14.08
C ILE A 332 7.99 -9.90 14.21
N ALA A 333 9.18 -10.51 14.23
CA ALA A 333 10.44 -9.79 14.25
C ALA A 333 10.70 -9.00 12.95
N ALA A 334 10.27 -9.53 11.80
CA ALA A 334 10.46 -8.91 10.49
C ALA A 334 9.73 -7.57 10.31
N VAL A 335 8.78 -7.23 11.19
CA VAL A 335 8.12 -5.91 11.22
C VAL A 335 9.14 -4.77 11.37
N LEU A 336 10.29 -5.03 12.01
CA LEU A 336 11.34 -4.04 12.22
C LEU A 336 12.30 -3.91 11.02
N ASP A 337 12.29 -4.86 10.09
CA ASP A 337 13.29 -4.96 9.00
C ASP A 337 13.26 -3.72 8.11
N ARG A 338 12.08 -3.18 7.82
CA ARG A 338 11.96 -1.96 7.01
C ARG A 338 12.63 -0.75 7.66
N SER A 339 12.43 -0.56 8.97
CA SER A 339 13.06 0.53 9.72
C SER A 339 14.57 0.33 9.86
N ILE A 340 15.02 -0.92 10.03
CA ILE A 340 16.46 -1.28 10.03
C ILE A 340 17.11 -0.90 8.70
N ILE A 341 16.47 -1.24 7.58
CA ILE A 341 16.95 -0.91 6.25
C ILE A 341 16.97 0.60 6.01
N ALA A 342 15.93 1.32 6.46
CA ALA A 342 15.88 2.78 6.37
C ALA A 342 17.01 3.46 7.17
N LEU A 343 17.26 2.98 8.40
CA LEU A 343 18.36 3.43 9.24
C LEU A 343 19.72 3.18 8.59
N ALA A 344 19.92 2.00 7.99
CA ALA A 344 21.15 1.68 7.27
C ALA A 344 21.40 2.67 6.11
N ASP A 345 20.36 2.99 5.33
CA ASP A 345 20.45 4.00 4.26
C ASP A 345 20.80 5.39 4.81
N VAL A 346 20.18 5.82 5.93
CA VAL A 346 20.55 7.08 6.59
C VAL A 346 22.02 7.10 7.00
N ILE A 347 22.52 6.05 7.66
CA ILE A 347 23.93 5.94 8.08
C ILE A 347 24.86 6.04 6.86
N MET A 348 24.54 5.35 5.77
CA MET A 348 25.33 5.40 4.52
C MET A 348 25.34 6.81 3.91
N ARG A 349 24.18 7.48 3.86
CA ARG A 349 24.08 8.86 3.36
C ARG A 349 24.86 9.83 4.25
N CYS A 350 24.81 9.66 5.58
CA CYS A 350 25.60 10.46 6.52
C CYS A 350 27.10 10.25 6.31
N ALA A 351 27.56 9.01 6.16
CA ALA A 351 28.97 8.72 5.90
C ALA A 351 29.45 9.39 4.60
N LYS A 352 28.71 9.22 3.50
CA LYS A 352 29.00 9.87 2.22
C LYS A 352 29.00 11.39 2.33
N ARG A 353 28.03 11.98 3.03
CA ARG A 353 27.95 13.43 3.20
C ARG A 353 29.10 13.98 4.05
N ARG A 354 29.57 13.24 5.05
CA ARG A 354 30.77 13.60 5.84
C ARG A 354 32.04 13.60 4.98
N GLU A 355 32.17 12.66 4.04
CA GLU A 355 33.27 12.64 3.07
C GLU A 355 33.23 13.82 2.08
N GLU A 356 32.04 14.29 1.71
CA GLU A 356 31.88 15.47 0.84
C GLU A 356 32.22 16.80 1.55
N LEU A 357 32.14 16.83 2.88
CA LEU A 357 32.42 18.01 3.72
C LEU A 357 33.87 18.05 4.24
N SER A 358 34.59 16.93 4.17
CA SER A 358 36.03 16.82 4.50
C SER A 358 36.91 17.22 3.34
#